data_AF-A0A1C6INN4-F1
#
_entry.id   AF-A0A1C6INN4-F1
#
_cell.length_a   1.000
_cell.length_b   1.000
_cell.length_c   1.000
_cell.angle_alpha   90.00
_cell.angle_beta   90.00
_cell.angle_gamma   90.00
#
_symmetry.space_group_name_H-M   'P 1'
#
loop_
_entity.id
_entity.type
_entity.pdbx_description
1 polymer ?
#
loop_
_entity_poly.entity_id
_entity_poly.type
_entity_poly.pdbx_seq_one_letter_code
_entity_poly.pdbx_strand_id
1 'polypeptide(L)'
;MVLVSCPLKQDDIIKLIEEYRVNDEKLFSLKSKKGVQLYFDSKINNDEACGIIKNIIKSYKYGPALMYNVVTCDGDKINWYK
;
A
#
# COMPACT_ATOMS: atom_id res chain seq x y z
N MET A 1 -0.55 -10.40 -1.22
CA MET A 1 -1.02 -9.17 -0.54
C MET A 1 0.09 -8.14 -0.54
N VAL A 2 -0.24 -6.88 -0.29
CA VAL A 2 0.76 -5.81 -0.12
C VAL A 2 0.74 -5.33 1.32
N LEU A 3 1.92 -5.24 1.93
CA LEU A 3 2.14 -4.63 3.23
C LEU A 3 2.73 -3.23 3.02
N VAL A 4 2.03 -2.23 3.55
CA VAL A 4 2.51 -0.84 3.64
C VAL A 4 2.84 -0.55 5.10
N SER A 5 4.11 -0.30 5.40
CA SER A 5 4.54 0.20 6.71
C SER A 5 4.58 1.72 6.65
N CYS A 6 3.69 2.40 7.36
CA CYS A 6 3.61 3.86 7.37
C CYS A 6 3.18 4.37 8.76
N PRO A 7 4.08 4.94 9.57
CA PRO A 7 3.73 5.39 10.91
C PRO A 7 2.82 6.63 10.95
N LEU A 8 2.90 7.49 9.95
CA LEU A 8 2.23 8.79 9.92
C LEU A 8 1.17 8.84 8.81
N LYS A 9 0.14 9.66 9.00
CA LYS A 9 -0.89 9.94 7.98
C LYS A 9 -1.59 8.68 7.43
N GLN A 10 -1.70 7.63 8.24
CA GLN A 10 -2.23 6.34 7.82
C GLN A 10 -3.62 6.44 7.18
N ASP A 11 -4.54 7.20 7.78
CA ASP A 11 -5.90 7.30 7.26
C ASP A 11 -5.94 7.98 5.88
N ASP A 12 -5.10 9.00 5.66
CA ASP A 12 -4.94 9.63 4.35
C ASP A 12 -4.35 8.65 3.33
N ILE A 13 -3.32 7.89 3.73
CA ILE A 13 -2.67 6.90 2.87
C ILE A 13 -3.64 5.75 2.52
N ILE A 14 -4.42 5.26 3.48
CA ILE A 14 -5.45 4.25 3.25
C ILE A 14 -6.43 4.77 2.20
N LYS A 15 -6.96 5.98 2.41
CA LYS A 15 -7.92 6.59 1.49
C LYS A 15 -7.35 6.72 0.08
N LEU A 16 -6.12 7.23 -0.07
CA LEU A 16 -5.46 7.38 -1.37
C LEU A 16 -5.28 6.05 -2.11
N ILE A 17 -4.91 4.99 -1.38
CA ILE A 17 -4.72 3.65 -1.96
C ILE A 17 -6.08 3.05 -2.38
N GLU A 18 -7.11 3.12 -1.52
CA GLU A 18 -8.44 2.56 -1.82
C GLU A 18 -9.25 3.37 -2.86
N GLU A 19 -8.93 4.65 -3.06
CA GLU A 19 -9.54 5.48 -4.10
C GLU A 19 -8.86 5.34 -5.46
N TYR A 20 -7.69 4.69 -5.54
CA TYR A 20 -7.01 4.46 -6.80
C TYR A 20 -7.80 3.51 -7.70
N ARG A 21 -8.05 3.96 -8.94
CA ARG A 21 -8.84 3.23 -9.93
C ARG A 21 -8.09 3.03 -11.24
N VAL A 22 -8.35 1.91 -11.88
CA VAL A 22 -7.99 1.63 -13.27
C VAL A 22 -9.24 1.09 -13.95
N ASN A 23 -9.61 1.66 -15.11
CA ASN A 23 -10.86 1.34 -15.82
C ASN A 23 -12.11 1.42 -14.90
N ASP A 24 -12.19 2.49 -14.09
CA ASP A 24 -13.23 2.75 -13.08
C ASP A 24 -13.34 1.74 -11.92
N GLU A 25 -12.50 0.70 -11.89
CA GLU A 25 -12.45 -0.26 -10.81
C GLU A 25 -11.42 0.09 -9.75
N LYS A 26 -11.81 -0.01 -8.47
CA LYS A 26 -10.87 0.03 -7.35
C LYS A 26 -9.96 -1.21 -7.40
N LEU A 27 -8.65 -0.98 -7.38
CA LEU A 27 -7.66 -2.07 -7.44
C LEU A 27 -7.23 -2.60 -6.08
N PHE A 28 -7.40 -1.80 -5.03
CA PHE A 28 -6.90 -2.11 -3.68
C PHE A 28 -8.02 -1.97 -2.64
N SER A 29 -7.96 -2.79 -1.61
CA SER A 29 -8.85 -2.71 -0.44
C SER A 29 -8.08 -3.01 0.83
N LEU A 30 -8.32 -2.21 1.89
CA LEU A 30 -7.71 -2.44 3.19
C LEU A 30 -8.26 -3.73 3.80
N LYS A 31 -7.37 -4.68 4.07
CA LYS A 31 -7.70 -5.95 4.72
C LYS A 31 -7.54 -5.87 6.23
N SER A 32 -6.45 -5.28 6.70
CA SER A 32 -6.22 -5.11 8.15
C SER A 32 -5.19 -4.03 8.46
N LYS A 33 -5.22 -3.56 9.70
CA LYS A 33 -4.29 -2.59 10.28
C LYS A 33 -3.72 -3.14 11.58
N LYS A 34 -2.40 -3.19 11.72
CA LYS A 34 -1.68 -3.65 12.91
C LYS A 34 -0.57 -2.65 13.26
N GLY A 35 -0.85 -1.73 14.17
CA GLY A 35 0.09 -0.66 14.53
C GLY A 35 0.44 0.22 13.32
N VAL A 36 1.69 0.17 12.87
CA VAL A 36 2.17 0.92 11.69
C VAL A 36 2.03 0.16 10.36
N GLN A 37 1.55 -1.08 10.42
CA GLN A 37 1.41 -1.97 9.27
C GLN A 37 -0.01 -1.93 8.73
N LEU A 38 -0.14 -1.68 7.44
CA LEU A 38 -1.38 -1.63 6.69
C LEU A 38 -1.33 -2.73 5.61
N TYR A 39 -2.29 -3.65 5.64
CA TYR A 39 -2.35 -4.77 4.73
C TYR A 39 -3.43 -4.53 3.71
N PHE A 40 -3.07 -4.57 2.43
CA PHE A 40 -3.99 -4.39 1.31
C PHE A 40 -4.09 -5.67 0.49
N ASP A 41 -5.32 -6.01 0.14
CA ASP A 41 -5.58 -6.93 -0.96
C ASP A 41 -5.48 -6.17 -2.29
N SER A 42 -5.11 -6.88 -3.35
CA SER A 42 -4.98 -6.34 -4.69
C SER A 42 -5.63 -7.25 -5.72
N LYS A 43 -6.28 -6.67 -6.73
CA LYS A 43 -6.82 -7.38 -7.89
C LYS A 43 -5.77 -7.71 -8.97
N ILE A 44 -4.56 -7.21 -8.83
CA ILE A 44 -3.45 -7.39 -9.78
C ILE A 44 -2.30 -8.13 -9.13
N ASN A 45 -1.23 -8.40 -9.90
CA ASN A 45 -0.03 -9.04 -9.36
C ASN A 45 0.58 -8.20 -8.21
N ASN A 46 1.06 -8.87 -7.16
CA ASN A 46 1.56 -8.22 -5.95
C ASN A 46 2.77 -7.28 -6.19
N ASP A 47 3.62 -7.58 -7.17
CA ASP A 47 4.81 -6.76 -7.46
C ASP A 47 4.44 -5.46 -8.14
N GLU A 48 3.55 -5.56 -9.14
CA GLU A 48 2.96 -4.41 -9.81
C GLU A 48 2.19 -3.54 -8.80
N ALA A 49 1.39 -4.18 -7.94
CA ALA A 49 0.69 -3.52 -6.84
C ALA A 49 1.63 -2.72 -5.93
N CYS A 50 2.78 -3.28 -5.55
CA CYS A 50 3.78 -2.57 -4.75
C CYS A 50 4.31 -1.33 -5.47
N GLY A 51 4.62 -1.44 -6.77
CA GLY A 51 5.09 -0.30 -7.57
C GLY A 51 4.06 0.82 -7.64
N ILE A 52 2.80 0.47 -7.90
CA ILE A 52 1.69 1.43 -7.95
C ILE A 52 1.50 2.10 -6.59
N ILE A 53 1.43 1.34 -5.50
CA ILE A 53 1.24 1.88 -4.15
C ILE A 53 2.39 2.82 -3.75
N LYS A 54 3.65 2.46 -4.07
CA LYS A 54 4.80 3.36 -3.86
C LYS A 54 4.61 4.69 -4.59
N ASN A 55 4.15 4.65 -5.84
CA ASN A 55 3.91 5.86 -6.64
C ASN A 55 2.74 6.71 -6.11
N ILE A 56 1.68 6.07 -5.60
CA ILE A 56 0.56 6.77 -4.93
C ILE A 56 1.08 7.53 -3.70
N ILE A 57 1.79 6.84 -2.81
CA ILE A 57 2.32 7.45 -1.58
C ILE A 57 3.33 8.54 -1.91
N LYS A 58 4.22 8.33 -2.89
CA LYS A 58 5.21 9.32 -3.31
C LYS A 58 4.57 10.60 -3.88
N SER A 59 3.43 10.45 -4.58
CA SER A 59 2.70 11.57 -5.18
C SER A 59 1.83 12.34 -4.18
N TYR A 60 1.63 11.81 -2.97
CA TYR A 60 0.94 12.53 -1.91
C TYR A 60 1.74 13.78 -1.51
N LYS A 61 1.04 14.86 -1.14
CA LYS A 61 1.64 16.17 -0.80
C LYS A 61 2.78 16.08 0.23
N TYR A 62 2.67 15.16 1.19
CA TYR A 62 3.69 14.93 2.22
C TYR A 62 4.50 13.65 1.98
N GLY A 63 4.24 12.93 0.89
CA GLY A 63 4.84 11.65 0.52
C GLY A 63 6.37 11.59 0.66
N PRO A 64 7.12 12.57 0.13
CA PRO A 64 8.59 12.60 0.25
C PRO A 64 9.10 12.70 1.70
N ALA A 65 8.30 13.21 2.62
CA ALA A 65 8.64 13.33 4.04
C ALA A 65 8.12 12.16 4.89
N LEU A 66 7.27 11.30 4.33
CA LEU A 66 6.80 10.11 5.02
C LEU A 66 7.90 9.04 5.00
N MET A 67 8.27 8.54 6.17
CA MET A 67 9.00 7.29 6.27
C MET A 67 8.03 6.14 6.01
N TYR A 68 8.17 5.46 4.87
CA TYR A 68 7.32 4.33 4.51
C TYR A 68 8.10 3.20 3.81
N ASN A 69 7.53 2.00 3.87
CA ASN A 69 7.99 0.85 3.09
C ASN A 69 6.80 0.12 2.48
N VAL A 70 6.98 -0.48 1.30
CA VAL A 70 5.95 -1.25 0.60
C VAL A 70 6.57 -2.53 0.07
N VAL A 71 6.03 -3.67 0.49
CA VAL A 71 6.54 -5.01 0.19
C VAL A 71 5.40 -5.99 -0.06
N THR A 72 5.69 -7.08 -0.77
CA THR A 72 4.74 -8.18 -0.91
C THR A 72 4.72 -9.03 0.37
N CYS A 73 3.56 -9.57 0.70
CA CYS A 73 3.39 -10.46 1.84
C CYS A 73 2.36 -11.56 1.56
N ASP A 74 2.50 -12.65 2.32
CA ASP A 74 1.54 -13.73 2.46
C ASP A 74 1.15 -13.85 3.94
N GLY A 75 0.02 -13.24 4.30
CA GLY A 75 -0.36 -13.01 5.69
C GLY A 75 0.67 -12.13 6.41
N ASP A 76 1.26 -12.65 7.49
CA ASP A 76 2.29 -11.95 8.27
C ASP A 76 3.73 -12.22 7.77
N LYS A 77 3.91 -13.08 6.76
CA LYS A 77 5.23 -13.37 6.18
C LYS A 77 5.54 -12.36 5.07
N ILE A 78 6.62 -11.60 5.26
CA ILE A 78 7.14 -10.66 4.26
C ILE A 78 7.97 -11.43 3.24
N ASN A 79 7.67 -11.25 1.96
CA ASN A 79 8.48 -11.76 0.87
C ASN A 79 9.47 -10.67 0.46
N TRP A 80 10.64 -10.67 1.08
CA TRP A 80 11.75 -9.82 0.64
C TRP A 80 12.29 -10.40 -0.67
N TYR A 81 12.20 -9.65 -1.76
CA TYR A 81 12.91 -10.00 -2.99
C TYR A 81 14.42 -10.07 -2.70
N LYS A 82 15.07 -11.12 -3.23
CA LYS A 82 16.53 -11.21 -3.34
C LYS A 82 17.03 -10.31 -4.46
#